data_AF-A0AAD6GVK4-F1
#
_entry.id   AF-A0AAD6GVK4-F1
#
_cell.length_a   1.000
_cell.length_b   1.000
_cell.length_c   1.000
_cell.angle_alpha   90.00
_cell.angle_beta   90.00
_cell.angle_gamma   90.00
#
_symmetry.space_group_name_H-M   'P 1'
#
loop_
_entity.id
_entity.type
_entity.pdbx_description
1 polymer ?
#
loop_
_entity_poly.entity_id
_entity_poly.type
_entity_poly.pdbx_seq_one_letter_code
_entity_poly.pdbx_strand_id
1 'polypeptide(L)'
;MTREEIAHAYHNQSLVVNPVEIPQLESHLDIITKSIDKKAATCRHFRSEDISNNLPVELRHEIFKLLPAGSILALKAASLAMHSTTLPPNLWKRTLRSEIPWLWEMHDIDSFQSQELEDNTSKLLLDIQKKSQYTSENDDYIFGLANRRRVWGVCKQIRSRYFEKLRGISNTDS
;
A
#
# COMPACT_ATOMS: atom_id res chain seq x y z
N MET A 1 -1.82 24.55 26.02
CA MET A 1 -2.36 24.12 24.72
C MET A 1 -2.98 22.75 24.93
N THR A 2 -4.26 22.59 24.63
CA THR A 2 -4.99 21.32 24.78
C THR A 2 -4.62 20.37 23.63
N ARG A 3 -4.86 19.06 23.79
CA ARG A 3 -4.59 18.07 22.72
C ARG A 3 -5.37 18.37 21.44
N GLU A 4 -6.57 18.94 21.56
CA GLU A 4 -7.40 19.34 20.41
C GLU A 4 -6.80 20.53 19.65
N GLU A 5 -6.17 21.48 20.35
CA GLU A 5 -5.50 22.62 19.72
C GLU A 5 -4.25 22.19 18.94
N ILE A 6 -3.46 21.28 19.52
CA ILE A 6 -2.31 20.65 18.83
C ILE A 6 -2.80 19.90 17.60
N ALA A 7 -3.90 19.17 17.76
CA ALA A 7 -4.46 18.38 16.69
C ALA A 7 -4.88 19.23 15.49
N HIS A 8 -5.61 20.31 15.76
CA HIS A 8 -6.02 21.28 14.75
C HIS A 8 -4.83 21.96 14.07
N ALA A 9 -3.78 22.31 14.81
CA ALA A 9 -2.57 22.89 14.24
C ALA A 9 -1.85 21.94 13.27
N TYR A 10 -1.73 20.66 13.62
CA TYR A 10 -1.12 19.65 12.74
C TYR A 10 -1.97 19.34 11.51
N HIS A 11 -3.30 19.34 11.64
CA HIS A 11 -4.19 19.23 10.48
C HIS A 11 -3.90 20.36 9.48
N ASN A 12 -3.83 21.61 9.96
CA ASN A 12 -3.56 22.78 9.11
C ASN A 12 -2.18 22.73 8.46
N GLN A 13 -1.15 22.28 9.17
CA GLN A 13 0.19 22.09 8.59
C GLN A 13 0.20 21.04 7.47
N SER A 14 -0.57 19.95 7.60
CA SER A 14 -0.71 18.97 6.52
C SER A 14 -1.32 19.60 5.26
N LEU A 15 -2.19 20.61 5.35
CA LEU A 15 -2.81 21.21 4.17
C LEU A 15 -1.83 21.98 3.28
N VAL A 16 -0.74 22.50 3.84
CA VAL A 16 0.17 23.44 3.17
C VAL A 16 1.46 22.80 2.63
N VAL A 17 1.77 21.57 3.03
CA VAL A 17 2.99 20.86 2.60
C VAL A 17 2.85 20.27 1.20
N ASN A 18 3.96 20.18 0.47
CA ASN A 18 3.97 19.58 -0.86
C ASN A 18 3.51 18.11 -0.80
N PRO A 19 2.42 17.72 -1.49
CA PRO A 19 1.95 16.34 -1.51
C PRO A 19 2.75 15.47 -2.49
N VAL A 20 3.67 16.01 -3.29
CA VAL A 20 4.46 15.25 -4.27
C VAL A 20 5.87 14.98 -3.73
N GLU A 21 6.56 16.00 -3.25
CA GLU A 21 7.91 15.88 -2.70
C GLU A 21 7.84 15.53 -1.21
N ILE A 22 8.14 14.28 -0.87
CA ILE A 22 8.05 13.76 0.50
C ILE A 22 9.38 13.08 0.86
N PRO A 23 10.41 13.82 1.31
CA PRO A 23 11.72 13.25 1.62
C PRO A 23 11.67 12.13 2.67
N GLN A 24 10.74 12.21 3.63
CA GLN A 24 10.55 11.16 4.62
C GLN A 24 10.02 9.86 4.00
N LEU A 25 9.30 9.91 2.87
CA LEU A 25 8.86 8.70 2.19
C LEU A 25 10.03 8.00 1.51
N GLU A 26 10.95 8.74 0.92
CA GLU A 26 12.15 8.20 0.25
C GLU A 26 12.99 7.34 1.22
N SER A 27 13.19 7.82 2.45
CA SER A 27 13.94 7.06 3.46
C SER A 27 13.25 5.75 3.86
N HIS A 28 11.92 5.69 3.83
CA HIS A 28 11.20 4.45 4.12
C HIS A 28 11.24 3.48 2.93
N LEU A 29 11.21 4.00 1.70
CA LEU A 29 11.32 3.19 0.47
C LEU A 29 12.73 2.61 0.28
N ASP A 30 13.77 3.31 0.71
CA ASP A 30 15.16 2.84 0.66
C ASP A 30 15.36 1.47 1.35
N ILE A 31 14.60 1.19 2.40
CA ILE A 31 14.61 -0.12 3.09
C ILE A 31 14.19 -1.24 2.14
N ILE A 32 13.16 -1.00 1.32
CA ILE A 32 12.66 -1.96 0.34
C ILE A 32 13.65 -2.10 -0.80
N THR A 33 14.14 -0.99 -1.36
CA THR A 33 15.12 -1.00 -2.45
C THR A 33 16.36 -1.82 -2.08
N LYS A 34 16.91 -1.59 -0.87
CA LYS A 34 18.05 -2.37 -0.35
C LYS A 34 17.76 -3.86 -0.16
N SER A 35 16.50 -4.23 0.04
CA SER A 35 16.08 -5.63 0.21
C SER A 35 15.95 -6.35 -1.14
N ILE A 36 15.58 -5.63 -2.20
CA ILE A 36 15.54 -6.15 -3.57
C ILE A 36 16.94 -6.54 -4.05
N ASP A 37 17.96 -5.77 -3.69
CA ASP A 37 19.35 -6.01 -4.09
C ASP A 37 19.98 -7.25 -3.41
N LYS A 38 19.36 -7.76 -2.33
CA LYS A 38 19.83 -8.94 -1.63
C LYS A 38 19.27 -10.21 -2.27
N LYS A 39 20.18 -11.08 -2.72
CA LYS A 39 19.83 -12.39 -3.30
C LYS A 39 19.01 -13.22 -2.29
N ALA A 40 17.87 -13.76 -2.73
CA ALA A 40 16.98 -14.57 -1.90
C ALA A 40 17.73 -15.75 -1.27
N ALA A 41 17.73 -15.83 0.06
CA ALA A 41 18.16 -17.02 0.79
C ALA A 41 17.05 -18.07 0.71
N THR A 42 17.39 -19.31 0.34
CA THR A 42 16.46 -20.43 0.30
C THR A 42 15.89 -20.74 1.69
N CYS A 43 14.56 -20.71 1.84
CA CYS A 43 13.90 -21.20 3.05
C CYS A 43 14.16 -22.71 3.21
N ARG A 44 14.60 -23.11 4.41
CA ARG A 44 14.73 -24.52 4.77
C ARG A 44 13.34 -25.12 4.98
N HIS A 45 13.07 -26.22 4.27
CA HIS A 45 11.82 -26.97 4.36
C HIS A 45 11.61 -27.52 5.77
N PHE A 46 10.74 -26.88 6.56
CA PHE A 46 10.13 -27.53 7.71
C PHE A 46 8.85 -28.23 7.24
N ARG A 47 8.65 -29.49 7.64
CA ARG A 47 7.37 -30.17 7.48
C ARG A 47 6.36 -29.44 8.36
N SER A 48 5.62 -28.53 7.75
CA SER A 48 4.52 -27.80 8.38
C SER A 48 3.23 -28.57 8.15
N GLU A 49 2.46 -28.82 9.21
CA GLU A 49 1.08 -29.35 9.17
C GLU A 49 0.09 -28.26 8.69
N ASP A 50 0.49 -27.49 7.70
CA ASP A 50 -0.31 -26.40 7.16
C ASP A 50 -1.51 -26.96 6.39
N ILE A 51 -2.71 -26.68 6.88
CA ILE A 51 -3.99 -27.11 6.30
C ILE A 51 -4.11 -26.64 4.84
N SER A 52 -3.47 -25.51 4.50
CA SER A 52 -3.46 -24.94 3.15
C SER A 52 -2.74 -25.84 2.14
N ASN A 53 -1.93 -26.80 2.58
CA ASN A 53 -1.34 -27.81 1.70
C ASN A 53 -2.40 -28.70 1.03
N ASN A 54 -3.56 -28.87 1.67
CA ASN A 54 -4.66 -29.66 1.12
C ASN A 54 -5.48 -28.91 0.05
N LEU A 55 -5.26 -27.60 -0.10
CA LEU A 55 -5.93 -26.80 -1.13
C LEU A 55 -5.17 -26.93 -2.46
N PRO A 56 -5.86 -27.23 -3.58
CA PRO A 56 -5.33 -27.05 -4.92
C PRO A 56 -4.79 -25.63 -5.13
N VAL A 57 -3.75 -25.49 -5.94
CA VAL A 57 -3.09 -24.19 -6.16
C VAL A 57 -4.05 -23.15 -6.74
N GLU A 58 -5.00 -23.60 -7.56
CA GLU A 58 -6.04 -22.77 -8.17
C GLU A 58 -6.93 -22.13 -7.09
N LEU A 59 -7.31 -22.89 -6.05
CA LEU A 59 -8.10 -22.35 -4.95
C LEU A 59 -7.31 -21.36 -4.11
N ARG A 60 -5.99 -21.59 -3.94
CA ARG A 60 -5.12 -20.61 -3.28
C ARG A 60 -5.07 -19.30 -4.07
N HIS A 61 -4.96 -19.37 -5.40
CA HIS A 61 -5.02 -18.18 -6.26
C HIS A 61 -6.37 -17.46 -6.16
N GLU A 62 -7.49 -18.18 -6.14
CA GLU A 62 -8.81 -17.56 -5.93
C GLU A 62 -8.91 -16.86 -4.57
N ILE A 63 -8.38 -17.45 -3.51
CA ILE A 63 -8.29 -16.81 -2.19
C ILE A 63 -7.53 -15.49 -2.30
N PHE A 64 -6.33 -15.48 -2.91
CA PHE A 64 -5.54 -14.26 -3.06
C PHE A 64 -6.22 -13.17 -3.89
N LYS A 65 -7.09 -13.52 -4.86
CA LYS A 65 -7.86 -12.54 -5.64
C LYS A 65 -8.89 -11.78 -4.81
N LEU A 66 -9.31 -12.34 -3.68
CA LEU A 66 -10.34 -11.78 -2.81
C LEU A 66 -9.76 -10.97 -1.64
N LEU A 67 -8.43 -11.03 -1.43
CA LEU A 67 -7.78 -10.44 -0.27
C LEU A 67 -7.24 -9.04 -0.54
N PRO A 68 -7.34 -8.13 0.46
CA PRO A 68 -6.66 -6.84 0.41
C PRO A 68 -5.15 -6.98 0.58
N ALA A 69 -4.39 -5.94 0.22
CA ALA A 69 -2.93 -5.98 0.15
C ALA A 69 -2.28 -6.44 1.48
N GLY A 70 -2.75 -5.89 2.61
CA GLY A 70 -2.26 -6.26 3.94
C GLY A 70 -2.58 -7.71 4.31
N SER A 71 -3.76 -8.22 3.93
CA SER A 71 -4.15 -9.61 4.20
C SER A 71 -3.42 -10.60 3.32
N ILE A 72 -3.06 -10.23 2.08
CA ILE A 72 -2.18 -11.06 1.23
C ILE A 72 -0.85 -11.29 1.94
N LEU A 73 -0.20 -10.22 2.41
CA LEU A 73 1.08 -10.29 3.11
C LEU A 73 0.96 -11.08 4.42
N ALA A 74 -0.08 -10.83 5.22
CA ALA A 74 -0.33 -11.57 6.45
C ALA A 74 -0.55 -13.07 6.19
N LEU A 75 -1.30 -13.43 5.14
CA LEU A 75 -1.56 -14.83 4.79
C LEU A 75 -0.29 -15.55 4.33
N LYS A 76 0.55 -14.90 3.52
CA LYS A 76 1.85 -15.45 3.12
C LYS A 76 2.76 -15.62 4.35
N ALA A 77 2.79 -14.68 5.27
CA ALA A 77 3.58 -14.81 6.50
C ALA A 77 3.06 -15.93 7.44
N ALA A 78 1.75 -16.20 7.44
CA ALA A 78 1.12 -17.16 8.37
C ALA A 78 1.11 -18.62 7.86
N SER A 79 1.25 -18.85 6.55
CA SER A 79 1.11 -20.17 5.94
C SER A 79 2.21 -20.44 4.92
N LEU A 80 2.97 -21.52 5.11
CA LEU A 80 4.04 -21.91 4.19
C LEU A 80 3.50 -22.29 2.80
N ALA A 81 2.32 -22.93 2.73
CA ALA A 81 1.70 -23.29 1.47
C ALA A 81 1.26 -22.04 0.68
N MET A 82 0.79 -21.01 1.39
CA MET A 82 0.40 -19.72 0.82
C MET A 82 1.63 -18.86 0.46
N HIS A 83 2.69 -18.88 1.28
CA HIS A 83 3.96 -18.26 0.95
C HIS A 83 4.54 -18.83 -0.35
N SER A 84 4.53 -20.16 -0.49
CA SER A 84 5.04 -20.86 -1.68
C SER A 84 4.17 -20.68 -2.93
N THR A 85 2.96 -20.12 -2.79
CA THR A 85 2.08 -19.87 -3.93
C THR A 85 2.54 -18.62 -4.67
N THR A 86 3.00 -18.81 -5.92
CA THR A 86 3.39 -17.72 -6.82
C THR A 86 2.17 -16.91 -7.22
N LEU A 87 2.23 -15.59 -7.03
CA LEU A 87 1.17 -14.67 -7.44
C LEU A 87 1.47 -14.09 -8.82
N PRO A 88 0.46 -13.92 -9.70
CA PRO A 88 0.65 -13.16 -10.93
C PRO A 88 1.10 -11.71 -10.60
N PRO A 89 2.12 -11.15 -11.26
CA PRO A 89 2.60 -9.79 -10.97
C PRO A 89 1.49 -8.73 -11.08
N ASN A 90 0.56 -8.93 -12.02
CA ASN A 90 -0.59 -8.06 -12.22
C ASN A 90 -1.58 -8.07 -11.04
N LEU A 91 -1.64 -9.14 -10.25
CA LEU A 91 -2.52 -9.22 -9.09
C LEU A 91 -2.10 -8.17 -8.06
N TRP A 92 -0.84 -8.21 -7.62
CA TRP A 92 -0.30 -7.33 -6.61
C TRP A 92 -0.43 -5.86 -6.99
N LYS A 93 0.03 -5.55 -8.20
CA LYS A 93 -0.04 -4.22 -8.79
C LYS A 93 -1.47 -3.68 -8.85
N ARG A 94 -2.43 -4.53 -9.23
CA ARG A 94 -3.85 -4.17 -9.27
C ARG A 94 -4.40 -3.93 -7.85
N THR A 95 -4.06 -4.78 -6.89
CA THR A 95 -4.49 -4.63 -5.50
C THR A 95 -3.98 -3.31 -4.91
N LEU A 96 -2.69 -3.00 -5.05
CA LEU A 96 -2.11 -1.75 -4.57
C LEU A 96 -2.73 -0.51 -5.23
N ARG A 97 -2.92 -0.54 -6.56
CA ARG A 97 -3.58 0.54 -7.30
C ARG A 97 -5.03 0.76 -6.87
N SER A 98 -5.72 -0.29 -6.43
CA SER A 98 -7.09 -0.19 -5.94
C SER A 98 -7.14 0.41 -4.53
N GLU A 99 -6.30 -0.10 -3.62
CA GLU A 99 -6.41 0.19 -2.19
C GLU A 99 -5.62 1.41 -1.74
N ILE A 100 -4.39 1.54 -2.25
CA ILE A 100 -3.47 2.63 -1.93
C ILE A 100 -3.00 3.36 -3.20
N PRO A 101 -3.94 3.89 -4.03
CA PRO A 101 -3.61 4.56 -5.27
C PRO A 101 -2.75 5.82 -5.10
N TRP A 102 -2.75 6.42 -3.90
CA TRP A 102 -1.98 7.60 -3.55
C TRP A 102 -0.52 7.30 -3.20
N LEU A 103 -0.12 6.03 -3.12
CA LEU A 103 1.26 5.59 -2.86
C LEU A 103 1.82 4.90 -4.12
N TRP A 104 1.99 5.67 -5.19
CA TRP A 104 2.34 5.14 -6.51
C TRP A 104 3.76 4.57 -6.59
N GLU A 105 4.66 4.98 -5.71
CA GLU A 105 6.04 4.48 -5.64
C GLU A 105 6.09 2.96 -5.38
N MET A 106 5.06 2.42 -4.72
CA MET A 106 4.95 0.99 -4.43
C MET A 106 4.36 0.15 -5.57
N HIS A 107 3.73 0.76 -6.57
CA HIS A 107 2.90 0.02 -7.54
C HIS A 107 3.71 -0.85 -8.50
N ASP A 108 4.98 -0.53 -8.69
CA ASP A 108 5.88 -1.24 -9.60
C ASP A 108 6.88 -2.14 -8.86
N ILE A 109 6.77 -2.22 -7.52
CA ILE A 109 7.62 -3.08 -6.69
C ILE A 109 7.04 -4.49 -6.65
N ASP A 110 7.84 -5.47 -7.06
CA ASP A 110 7.52 -6.89 -6.90
C ASP A 110 7.91 -7.36 -5.50
N SER A 111 6.94 -7.36 -4.60
CA SER A 111 7.15 -7.65 -3.17
C SER A 111 7.33 -9.14 -2.84
N PHE A 112 7.18 -10.05 -3.81
CA PHE A 112 7.12 -11.50 -3.56
C PHE A 112 8.37 -12.26 -4.00
N GLN A 113 9.51 -11.58 -4.10
CA GLN A 113 10.79 -12.17 -4.51
C GLN A 113 11.50 -12.92 -3.38
N SER A 114 11.23 -12.55 -2.12
CA SER A 114 11.81 -13.17 -0.93
C SER A 114 10.96 -12.91 0.31
N GLN A 115 11.08 -13.77 1.33
CA GLN A 115 10.42 -13.56 2.62
C GLN A 115 10.84 -12.25 3.29
N GLU A 116 12.12 -11.87 3.21
CA GLU A 116 12.62 -10.59 3.76
C GLU A 116 11.91 -9.41 3.09
N LEU A 117 11.71 -9.46 1.77
CA LEU A 117 11.03 -8.42 1.02
C LEU A 117 9.53 -8.37 1.33
N GLU A 118 8.87 -9.52 1.49
CA GLU A 118 7.47 -9.61 1.93
C GLU A 118 7.29 -8.97 3.31
N ASP A 119 8.15 -9.33 4.26
CA ASP A 119 8.11 -8.82 5.64
C ASP A 119 8.35 -7.31 5.68
N ASN A 120 9.35 -6.82 4.93
CA ASN A 120 9.67 -5.39 4.86
C ASN A 120 8.56 -4.60 4.17
N THR A 121 7.97 -5.15 3.10
CA THR A 121 6.79 -4.57 2.46
C THR A 121 5.63 -4.47 3.45
N SER A 122 5.37 -5.52 4.22
CA SER A 122 4.29 -5.54 5.20
C SER A 122 4.48 -4.49 6.30
N LYS A 123 5.70 -4.38 6.84
CA LYS A 123 6.05 -3.36 7.83
C LYS A 123 5.89 -1.95 7.26
N LEU A 124 6.39 -1.72 6.04
CA LEU A 124 6.28 -0.41 5.38
C LEU A 124 4.82 -0.01 5.19
N LEU A 125 3.99 -0.90 4.65
CA LEU A 125 2.58 -0.57 4.38
C LEU A 125 1.83 -0.25 5.67
N LEU A 126 2.08 -0.98 6.75
CA LEU A 126 1.48 -0.67 8.06
C LEU A 126 1.93 0.69 8.59
N ASP A 127 3.23 0.98 8.50
CA ASP A 127 3.81 2.22 9.00
C ASP A 127 3.34 3.45 8.19
N ILE A 128 3.37 3.37 6.85
CA ILE A 128 2.81 4.39 5.96
C ILE A 128 1.30 4.59 6.22
N GLN A 129 0.55 3.50 6.43
CA GLN A 129 -0.88 3.61 6.72
C GLN A 129 -1.14 4.39 8.00
N LYS A 130 -0.30 4.21 9.03
CA LYS A 130 -0.35 4.97 10.29
C LYS A 130 0.09 6.42 10.10
N LYS A 131 1.25 6.65 9.47
CA LYS A 131 1.86 7.98 9.26
C LYS A 131 1.09 8.87 8.29
N SER A 132 0.21 8.31 7.46
CA SER A 132 -0.63 9.03 6.49
C SER A 132 -2.01 9.43 7.01
N GLN A 133 -2.42 9.02 8.21
CA GLN A 133 -3.76 9.27 8.73
C GLN A 133 -3.73 10.20 9.92
N TYR A 134 -4.29 11.39 9.76
CA TYR A 134 -4.43 12.32 10.86
C TYR A 134 -5.44 11.81 11.92
N THR A 135 -4.98 11.52 13.13
CA THR A 135 -5.78 11.18 14.31
C THR A 135 -5.37 12.03 15.52
N SER A 136 -6.25 12.17 16.52
CA SER A 136 -5.93 12.88 17.77
C SER A 136 -4.99 12.09 18.69
N GLU A 137 -4.68 10.85 18.35
CA GLU A 137 -3.97 9.88 19.21
C GLU A 137 -2.56 9.56 18.71
N ASN A 138 -2.22 9.95 17.49
CA ASN A 138 -0.89 9.79 16.92
C ASN A 138 -0.28 11.18 16.70
N ASP A 139 1.02 11.33 16.99
CA ASP A 139 1.79 12.55 16.70
C ASP A 139 2.89 12.26 15.66
N ASP A 140 3.03 11.00 15.25
CA ASP A 140 4.04 10.51 14.30
C ASP A 140 3.45 10.46 12.88
N TYR A 141 3.27 11.64 12.28
CA TYR A 141 2.79 11.79 10.90
C TYR A 141 3.88 12.25 9.95
N ILE A 142 3.76 11.78 8.71
CA ILE A 142 4.46 12.42 7.58
C ILE A 142 3.47 13.37 6.93
N PHE A 143 3.60 14.67 7.20
CA PHE A 143 2.64 15.68 6.75
C PHE A 143 2.35 15.61 5.24
N GLY A 144 3.41 15.45 4.42
CA GLY A 144 3.27 15.36 2.96
C GLY A 144 2.45 14.14 2.53
N LEU A 145 2.59 13.03 3.26
CA LEU A 145 1.89 11.77 2.97
C LEU A 145 0.41 11.86 3.37
N ALA A 146 0.14 12.46 4.53
CA ALA A 146 -1.21 12.77 4.95
C ALA A 146 -1.91 13.73 3.96
N ASN A 147 -1.19 14.75 3.48
CA ASN A 147 -1.72 15.67 2.48
C ASN A 147 -2.02 14.95 1.16
N ARG A 148 -1.07 14.14 0.68
CA ARG A 148 -1.22 13.38 -0.56
C ARG A 148 -2.45 12.47 -0.52
N ARG A 149 -2.61 11.71 0.57
CA ARG A 149 -3.78 10.84 0.79
C ARG A 149 -5.09 11.64 0.80
N ARG A 150 -5.12 12.78 1.50
CA ARG A 150 -6.29 13.67 1.57
C ARG A 150 -6.65 14.24 0.20
N VAL A 151 -5.69 14.83 -0.51
CA VAL A 151 -5.87 15.40 -1.87
C VAL A 151 -6.41 14.32 -2.81
N TRP A 152 -5.81 13.13 -2.80
CA TRP A 152 -6.30 12.01 -3.61
C TRP A 152 -7.75 11.64 -3.28
N GLY A 153 -8.12 11.64 -1.98
CA GLY A 153 -9.48 11.43 -1.53
C GLY A 153 -10.47 12.43 -2.13
N VAL A 154 -10.13 13.72 -2.11
CA VAL A 154 -10.94 14.80 -2.71
C VAL A 154 -11.04 14.62 -4.23
N CYS A 155 -9.92 14.34 -4.90
CA CYS A 155 -9.89 14.06 -6.34
C CYS A 155 -10.81 12.89 -6.72
N LYS A 156 -10.83 11.81 -5.91
CA LYS A 156 -11.76 10.69 -6.12
C LYS A 156 -13.23 11.10 -6.02
N GLN A 157 -13.58 11.98 -5.08
CA GLN A 157 -14.97 12.45 -4.90
C GLN A 157 -15.46 13.28 -6.09
N ILE A 158 -14.60 14.12 -6.66
CA ILE A 158 -14.97 14.99 -7.80
C ILE A 158 -14.79 14.34 -9.17
N ARG A 159 -14.13 13.17 -9.23
CA ARG A 159 -13.73 12.47 -10.46
C ARG A 159 -14.88 12.30 -11.46
N SER A 160 -16.05 11.86 -11.00
CA SER A 160 -17.20 11.62 -11.90
C SER A 160 -17.65 12.91 -12.57
N ARG A 161 -17.81 13.99 -11.79
CA ARG A 161 -18.19 15.32 -12.30
C ARG A 161 -17.17 15.89 -13.28
N TYR A 162 -15.88 15.67 -12.99
CA TYR A 162 -14.80 16.07 -13.89
C TYR A 162 -14.92 15.37 -15.26
N PHE A 163 -15.15 14.05 -15.27
CA PHE A 163 -15.32 13.30 -16.51
C PHE A 163 -16.61 13.64 -17.26
N GLU A 164 -17.70 13.91 -16.55
CA GLU A 164 -18.95 14.40 -17.16
C GLU A 164 -18.72 15.73 -17.90
N LYS A 165 -18.02 16.67 -17.26
CA LYS A 165 -17.68 17.95 -17.87
C LYS A 165 -16.78 17.79 -19.09
N LEU A 166 -15.76 16.92 -19.03
CA LEU A 166 -14.90 16.64 -20.17
C LEU A 166 -15.67 16.07 -21.37
N ARG A 167 -16.62 15.16 -21.13
CA ARG A 167 -17.48 14.60 -22.18
C ARG A 167 -18.48 15.62 -22.74
N GLY A 168 -18.94 16.55 -21.91
CA GLY A 168 -19.81 17.65 -22.34
C GLY A 168 -19.09 18.62 -23.28
N ILE A 169 -17.84 18.96 -22.97
CA ILE A 169 -16.99 19.85 -23.80
C ILE A 169 -16.75 19.25 -25.19
N SER A 170 -16.48 17.94 -25.28
CA SER A 170 -16.27 17.28 -26.57
C SER A 170 -17.51 17.25 -27.48
N ASN A 171 -18.72 17.45 -26.95
CA ASN A 171 -19.97 17.43 -27.72
C ASN A 171 -20.43 18.83 -28.15
N THR A 172 -19.85 19.90 -27.59
CA THR A 172 -20.20 21.29 -27.93
C THR A 172 -19.27 21.94 -28.95
N ASP A 173 -18.17 21.26 -29.29
CA ASP A 173 -17.16 21.72 -30.24
C ASP A 173 -17.23 20.98 -31.60
N SER A 174 -18.41 20.48 -32.01
CA SER A 174 -18.66 19.82 -33.31
C SER A 174 -19.80 20.43 -34.08
#